data_AF-A0A8X6Q9N2-F1
#
_entry.id   AF-A0A8X6Q9N2-F1
#
_cell.length_a   1.000
_cell.length_b   1.000
_cell.length_c   1.000
_cell.angle_alpha   90.00
_cell.angle_beta   90.00
_cell.angle_gamma   90.00
#
_symmetry.space_group_name_H-M   'P 1'
#
loop_
_entity.id
_entity.type
_entity.pdbx_description
1 polymer ?
#
loop_
_entity_poly.entity_id
_entity_poly.type
_entity_poly.pdbx_seq_one_letter_code
_entity_poly.pdbx_strand_id
1 'polypeptide(L)'
;MLSAILQEKKLAEMRGDIDSDGYYYITLIVDGGWCMRSYGHGYNASSGVSVLISMSTQKVVFIGIRNKVCLICSAIANRRMERKDHMCWENWSAPSIAMESDAVVEGLLYLENVHLIRCTRLVRDGDANTIAKCKERVP
;
A
#
# COMPACT_ATOMS: atom_id res chain seq x y z
N MET A 1 13.39 -4.03 0.36
CA MET A 1 12.68 -2.80 -0.05
C MET A 1 13.58 -1.57 0.04
N LEU A 2 14.25 -1.28 1.17
CA LEU A 2 15.12 -0.10 1.28
C LEU A 2 16.18 0.03 0.15
N SER A 3 16.84 -1.07 -0.21
CA SER A 3 17.79 -1.07 -1.33
C SER A 3 17.17 -0.71 -2.68
N ALA A 4 15.90 -1.08 -2.92
CA ALA A 4 15.16 -0.70 -4.13
C ALA A 4 14.83 0.80 -4.13
N ILE A 5 14.39 1.34 -2.98
CA ILE A 5 14.12 2.77 -2.80
C ILE A 5 15.38 3.60 -3.04
N LEU A 6 16.51 3.20 -2.43
CA LEU A 6 17.79 3.90 -2.60
C LEU A 6 18.30 3.83 -4.04
N GLN A 7 18.10 2.71 -4.72
CA GLN A 7 18.43 2.61 -6.15
C GLN A 7 17.56 3.57 -6.98
N GLU A 8 16.26 3.64 -6.71
CA GLU A 8 15.37 4.56 -7.41
C GLU A 8 15.78 6.02 -7.21
N LYS A 9 16.09 6.40 -5.97
CA LYS A 9 16.57 7.73 -5.61
C LYS A 9 17.84 8.11 -6.37
N LYS A 10 18.81 7.20 -6.46
CA LYS A 10 20.03 7.41 -7.26
C LYS A 10 19.73 7.58 -8.75
N LEU A 11 18.79 6.81 -9.31
CA LEU A 11 18.40 6.95 -10.71
C LEU A 11 17.71 8.31 -10.97
N ALA A 12 16.81 8.73 -10.07
CA ALA A 12 16.16 10.04 -10.15
C ALA A 12 17.19 11.18 -10.07
N GLU A 13 18.18 11.08 -9.17
CA GLU A 13 19.29 12.03 -9.08
C GLU A 13 20.10 12.12 -10.38
N MET A 14 20.46 10.98 -10.97
CA MET A 14 21.19 10.94 -12.25
C MET A 14 20.39 11.51 -13.42
N ARG A 15 19.06 11.44 -13.37
CA ARG A 15 18.17 12.03 -14.39
C ARG A 15 17.89 13.51 -14.16
N GLY A 16 18.21 14.05 -12.99
CA GLY A 16 17.82 15.39 -12.58
C GLY A 16 16.32 15.51 -12.25
N ASP A 17 15.66 14.40 -11.91
CA ASP A 17 14.24 14.34 -11.55
C ASP A 17 14.04 14.81 -10.10
N ILE A 18 14.35 16.08 -9.81
CA ILE A 18 14.28 16.67 -8.47
C ILE A 18 13.51 18.00 -8.55
N ASP A 19 12.58 18.28 -7.64
CA ASP A 19 11.98 19.63 -7.54
C ASP A 19 12.87 20.69 -6.89
N SER A 20 12.39 21.93 -7.01
CA SER A 20 12.74 23.06 -6.17
C SER A 20 12.78 22.75 -4.66
N ASP A 21 11.99 21.80 -4.15
CA ASP A 21 11.94 21.46 -2.72
C ASP A 21 12.93 20.33 -2.34
N GLY A 22 13.62 19.73 -3.31
CA GLY A 22 14.58 18.65 -3.10
C GLY A 22 13.98 17.23 -3.05
N TYR A 23 12.71 17.07 -3.42
CA TYR A 23 12.05 15.77 -3.56
C TYR A 23 12.36 15.14 -4.92
N TYR A 24 12.58 13.83 -4.91
CA TYR A 24 12.82 13.03 -6.10
C TYR A 24 11.50 12.57 -6.72
N TYR A 25 11.37 12.73 -8.02
CA TYR A 25 10.15 12.35 -8.73
C TYR A 25 10.26 10.98 -9.39
N ILE A 26 9.26 10.12 -9.13
CA ILE A 26 9.23 8.77 -9.68
C ILE A 26 7.85 8.42 -10.23
N THR A 27 7.82 7.44 -11.12
CA THR A 27 6.58 6.79 -11.60
C THR A 27 6.42 5.45 -10.90
N LEU A 28 5.24 5.22 -10.34
CA LEU A 28 4.90 3.99 -9.64
C LEU A 28 3.81 3.22 -10.37
N ILE A 29 3.92 1.90 -10.33
CA ILE A 29 2.90 0.95 -10.73
C ILE A 29 2.30 0.38 -9.44
N VAL A 30 0.97 0.31 -9.37
CA VAL A 30 0.24 -0.29 -8.25
C VAL A 30 -0.39 -1.59 -8.71
N ASP A 31 -0.30 -2.60 -7.85
CA ASP A 31 -1.11 -3.80 -7.97
C ASP A 31 -1.68 -4.20 -6.58
N GLY A 32 -2.81 -4.88 -6.60
CA GLY A 32 -3.60 -5.24 -5.44
C GLY A 32 -4.06 -6.69 -5.49
N GLY A 33 -4.04 -7.36 -4.33
CA GLY A 33 -4.49 -8.74 -4.19
C GLY A 33 -5.39 -8.92 -2.98
N TRP A 34 -6.39 -9.78 -3.10
CA TRP A 34 -7.32 -10.11 -2.01
C TRP A 34 -7.36 -11.61 -1.78
N CYS A 35 -7.56 -12.02 -0.52
CA CYS A 35 -7.67 -13.43 -0.17
C CYS A 35 -8.97 -14.10 -0.67
N MET A 36 -9.92 -13.31 -1.17
CA MET A 36 -11.17 -13.79 -1.75
C MET A 36 -11.35 -13.16 -3.13
N ARG A 37 -11.56 -14.01 -4.13
CA ARG A 37 -11.92 -13.58 -5.49
C ARG A 37 -13.43 -13.38 -5.56
N SER A 38 -13.88 -12.18 -5.86
CA SER A 38 -15.30 -11.91 -6.01
C SER A 38 -15.60 -11.29 -7.37
N TYR A 39 -16.25 -12.08 -8.22
CA TYR A 39 -16.86 -11.58 -9.44
C TYR A 39 -18.23 -10.99 -9.08
N GLY A 40 -18.31 -9.66 -8.95
CA GLY A 40 -19.55 -8.89 -8.91
C GLY A 40 -20.30 -8.81 -7.57
N HIS A 41 -20.16 -9.77 -6.64
CA HIS A 41 -21.06 -9.83 -5.46
C HIS A 41 -20.41 -10.17 -4.10
N GLY A 42 -19.08 -10.17 -3.96
CA GLY A 42 -18.38 -10.66 -2.75
C GLY A 42 -17.27 -9.75 -2.21
N TYR A 43 -17.58 -8.50 -1.89
CA TYR A 43 -16.60 -7.50 -1.42
C TYR A 43 -16.23 -7.64 0.07
N ASN A 44 -16.05 -8.87 0.56
CA ASN A 44 -15.88 -9.20 1.98
C ASN A 44 -14.57 -9.91 2.30
N ALA A 45 -13.53 -9.74 1.48
CA ALA A 45 -12.20 -10.29 1.75
C ALA A 45 -11.69 -9.88 3.15
N SER A 46 -11.21 -10.87 3.91
CA SER A 46 -10.68 -10.69 5.28
C SER A 46 -9.28 -10.08 5.30
N SER A 47 -8.55 -10.16 4.18
CA SER A 47 -7.24 -9.58 4.02
C SER A 47 -7.03 -9.08 2.58
N GLY A 48 -6.30 -7.99 2.45
CA GLY A 48 -5.86 -7.42 1.18
C GLY A 48 -4.41 -6.98 1.27
N VAL A 49 -3.70 -7.08 0.14
CA VAL A 49 -2.33 -6.60 -0.04
C VAL A 49 -2.29 -5.63 -1.21
N SER A 50 -1.48 -4.59 -1.09
CA SER A 50 -1.16 -3.71 -2.20
C SER A 50 0.33 -3.47 -2.26
N VAL A 51 0.85 -3.43 -3.48
CA VAL A 51 2.27 -3.25 -3.74
C VAL A 51 2.48 -2.00 -4.58
N LEU A 52 3.49 -1.22 -4.22
CA LEU A 52 4.01 -0.15 -5.06
C LEU A 52 5.30 -0.63 -5.70
N ILE A 53 5.36 -0.56 -7.02
CA ILE A 53 6.47 -1.02 -7.84
C ILE A 53 7.02 0.18 -8.58
N SER A 54 8.34 0.41 -8.50
CA SER A 54 8.96 1.42 -9.35
C SER A 54 8.87 1.01 -10.82
N MET A 55 8.44 1.93 -11.68
CA MET A 55 8.45 1.72 -13.13
C MET A 55 9.87 1.61 -13.69
N SER A 56 10.85 2.32 -13.13
CA SER A 56 12.20 2.35 -13.71
C SER A 56 13.04 1.15 -13.31
N THR A 57 12.93 0.70 -12.06
CA THR A 57 13.68 -0.46 -11.55
C THR A 57 12.90 -1.77 -11.59
N GLN A 58 11.59 -1.72 -11.80
CA GLN A 58 10.68 -2.88 -11.72
C GLN A 58 10.75 -3.59 -10.35
N LYS A 59 11.14 -2.85 -9.31
CA LYS A 59 11.28 -3.38 -7.94
C LYS A 59 10.17 -2.88 -7.04
N VAL A 60 9.75 -3.74 -6.12
CA VAL A 60 8.80 -3.39 -5.06
C VAL A 60 9.46 -2.42 -4.08
N VAL A 61 8.86 -1.24 -3.95
CA VAL A 61 9.31 -0.17 -3.04
C VAL A 61 8.46 -0.10 -1.78
N PHE A 62 7.23 -0.60 -1.81
CA PHE A 62 6.34 -0.64 -0.65
C PHE A 62 5.35 -1.82 -0.75
N ILE A 63 4.97 -2.36 0.42
CA ILE A 63 3.90 -3.36 0.56
C ILE A 63 3.01 -2.92 1.72
N GLY A 64 1.74 -2.68 1.46
CA GLY A 64 0.72 -2.42 2.47
C GLY A 64 -0.20 -3.63 2.64
N ILE A 65 -0.43 -4.06 3.88
CA ILE A 65 -1.31 -5.18 4.21
C ILE A 65 -2.46 -4.67 5.09
N ARG A 66 -3.69 -5.06 4.76
CA ARG A 66 -4.91 -4.75 5.51
C ARG A 66 -5.61 -6.02 5.94
N ASN A 67 -5.71 -6.24 7.23
CA ASN A 67 -6.31 -7.43 7.84
C ASN A 67 -7.51 -7.05 8.71
N LYS A 68 -8.65 -7.67 8.42
CA LYS A 68 -9.89 -7.59 9.22
C LYS A 68 -9.97 -8.62 10.33
N VAL A 69 -9.12 -9.65 10.28
CA VAL A 69 -9.24 -10.80 11.17
C VAL A 69 -7.86 -11.21 11.66
N CYS A 70 -7.70 -11.26 12.97
CA CYS A 70 -6.66 -12.04 13.61
C CYS A 70 -7.22 -13.41 14.03
N LEU A 71 -6.58 -14.51 13.61
CA LEU A 71 -7.05 -15.87 13.93
C LEU A 71 -7.00 -16.18 15.44
N ILE A 72 -6.01 -15.62 16.15
CA ILE A 72 -5.88 -15.79 17.60
C ILE A 72 -7.01 -15.04 18.30
N CYS A 73 -7.26 -13.78 17.94
CA CYS A 73 -8.40 -13.00 18.46
C CYS A 73 -9.73 -13.72 18.19
N SER A 74 -9.92 -14.22 16.97
CA SER A 74 -11.11 -14.97 16.59
C SER A 74 -11.29 -16.24 17.41
N ALA A 75 -10.23 -17.02 17.64
CA ALA A 75 -10.29 -18.23 18.48
C ALA A 75 -10.64 -17.92 19.94
N ILE A 76 -10.07 -16.86 20.51
CA ILE A 76 -10.36 -16.39 21.87
C ILE A 76 -11.83 -15.93 21.97
N ALA A 77 -12.30 -15.12 21.02
CA ALA A 77 -13.68 -14.63 20.98
C ALA A 77 -14.71 -15.76 20.86
N ASN A 78 -14.37 -16.82 20.12
CA ASN A 78 -15.20 -18.01 19.95
C ASN A 78 -15.01 -19.07 21.05
N ARG A 79 -14.29 -18.75 22.14
CA ARG A 79 -14.01 -19.66 23.27
C ARG A 79 -13.34 -20.98 22.85
N ARG A 80 -12.62 -20.97 21.73
CA ARG A 80 -11.84 -22.12 21.23
C ARG A 80 -10.41 -22.14 21.79
N MET A 81 -9.99 -21.03 22.42
CA MET A 81 -8.67 -20.85 23.01
C MET A 81 -8.78 -19.96 24.24
N GLU A 82 -7.99 -20.22 25.27
CA GLU A 82 -7.84 -19.33 26.41
C GLU A 82 -7.11 -18.04 26.03
N ARG A 83 -7.27 -16.99 26.85
CA ARG A 83 -6.63 -15.69 26.58
C ARG A 83 -5.12 -15.87 26.49
N LYS A 84 -4.55 -15.49 25.35
CA LYS A 84 -3.12 -15.56 25.07
C LYS A 84 -2.62 -14.22 24.51
N ASP A 85 -1.55 -13.72 25.10
CA ASP A 85 -0.84 -12.56 24.58
C ASP A 85 -0.19 -12.92 23.24
N HIS A 86 -0.42 -12.06 22.25
CA HIS A 86 0.11 -12.23 20.91
C HIS A 86 0.23 -10.88 20.21
N MET A 87 1.05 -10.85 19.16
CA MET A 87 1.12 -9.72 18.25
C MET A 87 -0.10 -9.76 17.31
N CYS A 88 -1.08 -8.89 17.57
CA CYS A 88 -2.27 -8.78 16.74
C CYS A 88 -1.94 -8.02 15.46
N TRP A 89 -2.27 -8.62 14.32
CA TRP A 89 -2.07 -8.01 13.00
C TRP A 89 -3.36 -7.47 12.37
N GLU A 90 -4.45 -7.44 13.14
CA GLU A 90 -5.69 -6.79 12.73
C GLU A 90 -5.50 -5.28 12.70
N ASN A 91 -5.72 -4.67 11.54
CA ASN A 91 -5.44 -3.25 11.31
C ASN A 91 -6.45 -2.59 10.36
N TRP A 92 -7.56 -3.27 10.05
CA TRP A 92 -8.53 -2.79 9.08
C TRP A 92 -9.97 -3.13 9.47
N SER A 93 -10.84 -2.13 9.55
CA SER A 93 -12.26 -2.29 9.89
C SER A 93 -13.22 -1.82 8.79
N ALA A 94 -12.71 -1.15 7.75
CA ALA A 94 -13.51 -0.57 6.67
C ALA A 94 -13.84 -1.58 5.54
N PRO A 95 -14.63 -1.22 4.51
CA PRO A 95 -14.94 -2.13 3.39
C PRO A 95 -13.70 -2.66 2.68
N SER A 96 -13.74 -3.90 2.17
CA SER A 96 -12.56 -4.53 1.54
C SER A 96 -12.13 -3.84 0.24
N ILE A 97 -13.08 -3.19 -0.45
CA ILE A 97 -12.81 -2.36 -1.63
C ILE A 97 -11.94 -1.14 -1.34
N ALA A 98 -11.86 -0.70 -0.09
CA ALA A 98 -11.08 0.48 0.28
C ALA A 98 -9.64 0.12 0.70
N MET A 99 -9.32 -1.17 0.88
CA MET A 99 -8.01 -1.64 1.34
C MET A 99 -6.88 -1.19 0.40
N GLU A 100 -7.08 -1.34 -0.91
CA GLU A 100 -6.04 -0.99 -1.88
C GLU A 100 -5.74 0.50 -1.84
N SER A 101 -6.77 1.32 -1.99
CA SER A 101 -6.61 2.77 -1.97
C SER A 101 -5.96 3.29 -0.69
N ASP A 102 -6.24 2.66 0.46
CA ASP A 102 -5.63 3.07 1.72
C ASP A 102 -4.17 2.63 1.84
N ALA A 103 -3.85 1.40 1.41
CA ALA A 103 -2.47 0.91 1.36
C ALA A 103 -1.60 1.71 0.38
N VAL A 104 -2.16 2.14 -0.76
CA VAL A 104 -1.49 3.02 -1.72
C VAL A 104 -1.17 4.37 -1.08
N VAL A 105 -2.15 5.02 -0.46
CA VAL A 105 -1.94 6.32 0.21
C VAL A 105 -0.89 6.21 1.32
N GLU A 106 -0.94 5.15 2.13
CA GLU A 106 0.10 4.88 3.14
C GLU A 106 1.49 4.79 2.50
N GLY A 107 1.63 4.04 1.41
CA GLY A 107 2.89 3.89 0.72
C GLY A 107 3.41 5.18 0.09
N LEU A 108 2.52 5.99 -0.50
CA LEU A 108 2.88 7.29 -1.07
C LEU A 108 3.37 8.26 0.03
N LEU A 109 2.64 8.35 1.14
CA LEU A 109 3.03 9.17 2.29
C LEU A 109 4.33 8.67 2.93
N TYR A 110 4.55 7.35 2.98
CA TYR A 110 5.80 6.77 3.47
C TYR A 110 6.99 7.17 2.59
N LEU A 111 6.84 7.09 1.26
CA LEU A 111 7.89 7.48 0.31
C LEU A 111 8.20 8.98 0.40
N GLU A 112 7.18 9.82 0.52
CA GLU A 112 7.36 11.27 0.60
C GLU A 112 8.00 11.68 1.92
N ASN A 113 7.41 11.29 3.05
CA ASN A 113 7.84 11.76 4.37
C ASN A 113 9.18 11.15 4.83
N VAL A 114 9.48 9.90 4.43
CA VAL A 114 10.69 9.19 4.92
C VAL A 114 11.83 9.25 3.91
N HIS A 115 11.53 9.23 2.61
CA HIS A 115 12.57 9.09 1.57
C HIS A 115 12.71 10.32 0.68
N LEU A 116 11.86 11.34 0.87
CA LEU A 116 11.77 12.54 0.03
C LEU A 116 11.45 12.19 -1.42
N ILE A 117 10.56 11.21 -1.63
CA ILE A 117 10.18 10.74 -2.96
C ILE A 117 8.71 11.06 -3.22
N ARG A 118 8.44 11.86 -4.26
CA ARG A 118 7.09 12.18 -4.73
C ARG A 118 6.72 11.34 -5.94
N CYS A 119 5.54 10.74 -5.91
CA CYS A 119 4.98 10.01 -7.04
C CYS A 119 4.22 10.97 -7.96
N THR A 120 4.78 11.29 -9.12
CA THR A 120 4.14 12.20 -10.09
C THR A 120 3.19 11.48 -11.04
N ARG A 121 3.38 10.17 -11.23
CA ARG A 121 2.58 9.33 -12.12
C ARG A 121 2.32 7.97 -11.46
N LEU A 122 1.06 7.59 -11.40
CA LEU A 122 0.60 6.32 -10.84
C LEU A 122 -0.10 5.50 -11.93
N VAL A 123 0.46 4.33 -12.25
CA VAL A 123 -0.10 3.38 -13.21
C VAL A 123 -0.80 2.28 -12.42
N ARG A 124 -2.08 2.02 -12.72
CA ARG A 124 -2.89 1.01 -12.03
C ARG A 124 -4.05 0.55 -12.89
N ASP A 125 -4.78 -0.46 -12.41
CA ASP A 125 -6.06 -0.82 -13.00
C ASP A 125 -7.10 0.31 -12.85
N GLY A 126 -8.10 0.31 -13.73
CA GLY A 126 -9.01 1.45 -13.99
C GLY A 126 -10.00 1.83 -12.88
N ASP A 127 -9.70 1.59 -11.61
CA ASP A 127 -10.59 1.82 -10.48
C ASP A 127 -10.56 3.29 -9.99
N ALA A 128 -11.51 4.12 -10.41
CA ALA A 128 -11.49 5.58 -10.19
C ALA A 128 -11.33 6.04 -8.71
N ASN A 129 -11.74 5.23 -7.73
CA ASN A 129 -11.72 5.59 -6.30
C ASN A 129 -10.31 5.77 -5.71
N THR A 130 -9.32 5.03 -6.19
CA THR A 130 -7.95 5.10 -5.65
C THR A 130 -7.28 6.42 -5.99
N ILE A 131 -7.45 6.91 -7.22
CA ILE A 131 -6.88 8.19 -7.67
C ILE A 131 -7.47 9.37 -6.89
N ALA A 132 -8.78 9.36 -6.65
CA ALA A 132 -9.45 10.41 -5.88
C ALA A 132 -8.87 10.54 -4.46
N LYS A 133 -8.71 9.41 -3.76
CA LYS A 133 -8.11 9.40 -2.41
C LYS A 133 -6.64 9.80 -2.40
N CYS A 134 -5.87 9.44 -3.42
CA CYS A 134 -4.49 9.90 -3.54
C CYS A 134 -4.44 11.42 -3.68
N LYS A 135 -5.26 12.01 -4.55
CA LYS A 135 -5.31 13.47 -4.74
C LYS A 135 -5.79 14.23 -3.49
N GLU A 136 -6.62 13.62 -2.66
CA GLU A 136 -7.10 14.22 -1.42
C GLU A 136 -6.07 14.17 -0.29
N ARG A 137 -5.34 13.06 -0.18
CA ARG A 137 -4.50 12.75 1.00
C ARG A 137 -3.00 12.88 0.77
N VAL A 138 -2.55 12.92 -0.48
CA VAL A 138 -1.14 13.08 -0.84
C VAL A 138 -0.95 14.53 -1.34
N PRO A 139 0.00 15.29 -0.77
CA PRO A 139 0.31 16.67 -1.15
C PRO A 139 0.63 16.87 -2.64
#